data_AF-A0A1H6DJG5-F1
#
_entry.id   AF-A0A1H6DJG5-F1
#
_cell.length_a   1.000
_cell.length_b   1.000
_cell.length_c   1.000
_cell.angle_alpha   90.00
_cell.angle_beta   90.00
_cell.angle_gamma   90.00
#
_symmetry.space_group_name_H-M   'P 1'
#
loop_
_entity.id
_entity.type
_entity.pdbx_description
1 polymer ?
#
loop_
_entity_poly.entity_id
_entity_poly.type
_entity_poly.pdbx_seq_one_letter_code
_entity_poly.pdbx_strand_id
1 'polypeptide(L)'
;MQAPDFSAEWYRSITEFAHGTPPWVHTVAEVGTDAGLLLFAALFVAGWWRARARDARTMALALVCPLVTVAAYLVSEVSKSLIEEERPCRAVAGAMNIAECPAVGDWSFPSNHATIAAASAMALAVAWRTVAPLVLPLAAVMAFSRVFVGVHYPHDVAAGFLLGSLVAAGLALAVAAPAALAVRRLRDLPVTAPLLTAAVLPAQTVPGPATPQDPAAVTGANRDGVGV
;
A
#
# COMPACT_ATOMS: atom_id res chain seq x y z
N MET A 1 30.28 -9.47 1.60
CA MET A 1 30.30 -10.66 0.71
C MET A 1 30.48 -10.22 -0.75
N GLN A 2 31.01 -11.07 -1.65
CA GLN A 2 31.02 -10.78 -3.10
C GLN A 2 29.77 -11.37 -3.76
N ALA A 3 29.20 -10.62 -4.71
CA ALA A 3 28.04 -11.07 -5.47
C ALA A 3 28.37 -12.27 -6.37
N PRO A 4 27.40 -13.16 -6.66
CA PRO A 4 27.59 -14.26 -7.61
C PRO A 4 27.92 -13.78 -9.03
N ASP A 5 28.81 -14.49 -9.73
CA ASP A 5 29.30 -14.11 -11.06
C ASP A 5 28.17 -13.90 -12.08
N PHE A 6 27.18 -14.80 -12.10
CA PHE A 6 26.02 -14.70 -13.01
C PHE A 6 25.26 -13.37 -12.81
N SER A 7 25.18 -12.90 -11.57
CA SER A 7 24.45 -11.67 -11.25
C SER A 7 25.26 -10.44 -11.63
N ALA A 8 26.59 -10.51 -11.56
CA ALA A 8 27.48 -9.46 -12.06
C ALA A 8 27.47 -9.41 -13.60
N GLU A 9 27.38 -10.55 -14.29
CA GLU A 9 27.22 -10.62 -15.74
C GLU A 9 25.91 -9.98 -16.20
N TRP A 10 24.79 -10.38 -15.60
CA TRP A 10 23.49 -9.76 -15.91
C TRP A 10 23.46 -8.27 -15.61
N TYR A 11 24.08 -7.84 -14.50
CA TYR A 11 24.25 -6.43 -14.19
C TYR A 11 24.94 -5.68 -15.34
N ARG A 12 26.07 -6.20 -15.85
CA ARG A 12 26.80 -5.56 -16.96
C ARG A 12 25.94 -5.46 -18.21
N SER A 13 25.29 -6.56 -18.61
CA SER A 13 24.45 -6.57 -19.82
C SER A 13 23.28 -5.59 -19.73
N ILE A 14 22.63 -5.49 -18.57
CA ILE A 14 21.51 -4.57 -18.36
C ILE A 14 21.98 -3.11 -18.33
N THR A 15 23.09 -2.82 -17.64
CA THR A 15 23.60 -1.45 -17.53
C THR A 15 24.22 -0.95 -18.83
N GLU A 16 24.89 -1.82 -19.60
CA GLU A 16 25.36 -1.49 -20.95
C GLU A 16 24.20 -1.10 -21.87
N PHE A 17 23.12 -1.89 -21.87
CA PHE A 17 21.89 -1.55 -22.58
C PHE A 17 21.29 -0.22 -22.08
N ALA A 18 21.21 -0.04 -20.76
CA ALA A 18 20.65 1.16 -20.14
C ALA A 18 21.41 2.42 -20.57
N HIS A 19 22.73 2.38 -20.63
CA HIS A 19 23.56 3.48 -21.08
C HIS A 19 23.34 3.86 -22.55
N GLY A 20 22.93 2.90 -23.39
CA GLY A 20 22.54 3.16 -24.78
C GLY A 20 21.17 3.84 -24.94
N THR A 21 20.38 3.97 -23.88
CA THR A 21 19.04 4.59 -23.94
C THR A 21 19.09 6.12 -23.86
N PRO A 22 18.07 6.84 -24.36
CA PRO A 22 18.02 8.30 -24.29
C PRO A 22 17.98 8.84 -22.84
N PRO A 23 18.52 10.05 -22.57
CA PRO A 23 18.61 10.62 -21.21
C PRO A 23 17.27 10.74 -20.46
N TRP A 24 16.16 10.90 -21.18
CA TRP A 24 14.84 10.96 -20.55
C TRP A 24 14.46 9.60 -19.93
N VAL A 25 14.92 8.48 -20.49
CA VAL A 25 14.70 7.14 -19.93
C VAL A 25 15.44 6.99 -18.60
N HIS A 26 16.67 7.50 -18.52
CA HIS A 26 17.47 7.53 -17.30
C HIS A 26 16.75 8.28 -16.19
N THR A 27 16.26 9.49 -16.52
CA THR A 27 15.52 10.34 -15.58
C THR A 27 14.25 9.64 -15.09
N VAL A 28 13.49 9.02 -16.01
CA VAL A 28 12.28 8.27 -15.65
C VAL A 28 12.60 7.07 -14.75
N ALA A 29 13.70 6.34 -15.01
CA ALA A 29 14.07 5.20 -14.19
C ALA A 29 14.50 5.62 -12.78
N GLU A 30 15.28 6.69 -12.65
CA GLU A 30 15.75 7.20 -11.37
C GLU A 30 14.60 7.84 -10.57
N VAL A 31 13.97 8.88 -11.11
CA VAL A 31 12.90 9.63 -10.45
C VAL A 31 11.65 8.78 -10.28
N GLY A 32 11.32 7.94 -11.26
CA GLY A 32 10.12 7.10 -11.22
C GLY A 32 10.13 6.09 -10.07
N THR A 33 11.32 5.67 -9.63
CA THR A 33 11.45 4.79 -8.46
C THR A 33 11.02 5.52 -7.19
N ASP A 34 11.54 6.72 -6.95
CA ASP A 34 11.22 7.47 -5.73
C ASP A 34 9.80 8.04 -5.76
N ALA A 35 9.37 8.56 -6.93
CA ALA A 35 8.00 9.01 -7.15
C ALA A 35 6.98 7.87 -6.99
N GLY A 36 7.34 6.64 -7.38
CA GLY A 36 6.51 5.46 -7.19
C GLY A 36 6.27 5.13 -5.72
N LEU A 37 7.27 5.35 -4.84
CA LEU A 37 7.09 5.17 -3.39
C LEU A 37 6.12 6.21 -2.81
N LEU A 38 6.19 7.47 -3.26
CA LEU A 38 5.23 8.50 -2.88
C LEU A 38 3.81 8.16 -3.37
N LEU A 39 3.69 7.58 -4.58
CA LEU A 39 2.42 7.09 -5.09
C LEU A 39 1.85 5.97 -4.21
N PHE A 40 2.66 5.02 -3.74
CA PHE A 40 2.19 3.99 -2.80
C PHE A 40 1.74 4.59 -1.46
N ALA A 41 2.46 5.58 -0.93
CA ALA A 41 2.03 6.29 0.27
C ALA A 41 0.65 6.97 0.06
N ALA A 42 0.46 7.63 -1.09
CA ALA A 42 -0.83 8.22 -1.45
C ALA A 42 -1.93 7.15 -1.60
N LEU A 43 -1.62 5.98 -2.16
CA LEU A 43 -2.55 4.86 -2.29
C LEU A 43 -2.89 4.23 -0.93
N PHE A 44 -1.99 4.23 0.06
CA PHE A 44 -2.34 3.84 1.43
C PHE A 44 -3.38 4.79 2.03
N VAL A 45 -3.19 6.11 1.86
CA VAL A 45 -4.16 7.12 2.33
C VAL A 45 -5.50 6.96 1.62
N ALA A 46 -5.49 6.78 0.29
CA ALA A 46 -6.71 6.56 -0.48
C ALA A 46 -7.41 5.25 -0.08
N GLY A 47 -6.64 4.18 0.15
CA GLY A 47 -7.13 2.88 0.61
C GLY A 47 -7.80 2.97 1.98
N TRP A 48 -7.17 3.67 2.93
CA TRP A 48 -7.74 3.96 4.24
C TRP A 48 -9.03 4.78 4.13
N TRP A 49 -9.01 5.88 3.38
CA TRP A 49 -10.18 6.74 3.19
C TRP A 49 -11.37 5.97 2.61
N ARG A 50 -11.12 5.16 1.57
CA ARG A 50 -12.11 4.27 0.94
C ARG A 50 -12.65 3.25 1.94
N ALA A 51 -11.81 2.73 2.83
CA ALA A 51 -12.19 1.70 3.79
C ALA A 51 -13.11 2.20 4.91
N ARG A 52 -13.22 3.52 5.13
CA ARG A 52 -14.17 4.10 6.11
C ARG A 52 -15.62 3.76 5.81
N ALA A 53 -15.96 3.54 4.54
CA ALA A 53 -17.29 3.10 4.09
C ALA A 53 -17.41 1.57 3.94
N ARG A 54 -16.45 0.79 4.47
CA ARG A 54 -16.39 -0.67 4.32
C ARG A 54 -16.41 -1.39 5.67
N ASP A 55 -16.45 -2.72 5.62
CA ASP A 55 -16.41 -3.58 6.78
C ASP A 55 -15.09 -3.43 7.58
N ALA A 56 -15.10 -3.89 8.83
CA ALA A 56 -13.97 -3.74 9.74
C ALA A 56 -12.70 -4.47 9.27
N ARG A 57 -12.82 -5.58 8.52
CA ARG A 57 -11.65 -6.30 7.99
C ARG A 57 -11.00 -5.50 6.87
N THR A 58 -11.78 -4.91 5.97
CA THR A 58 -11.23 -4.01 4.93
C THR A 58 -10.52 -2.81 5.54
N MET A 59 -11.10 -2.18 6.57
CA MET A 59 -10.45 -1.08 7.30
C MET A 59 -9.17 -1.51 8.00
N ALA A 60 -9.20 -2.64 8.71
CA ALA A 60 -8.02 -3.20 9.36
C ALA A 60 -6.88 -3.44 8.38
N LEU A 61 -7.16 -4.09 7.24
CA LEU A 61 -6.17 -4.33 6.19
C LEU A 61 -5.58 -3.02 5.64
N ALA A 62 -6.40 -2.00 5.40
CA ALA A 62 -5.93 -0.71 4.93
C ALA A 62 -5.00 0.00 5.95
N LEU A 63 -5.30 -0.11 7.24
CA LEU A 63 -4.47 0.48 8.32
C LEU A 63 -3.13 -0.24 8.48
N VAL A 64 -3.08 -1.56 8.28
CA VAL A 64 -1.83 -2.32 8.44
C VAL A 64 -0.92 -2.25 7.21
N CYS A 65 -1.40 -1.82 6.04
CA CYS A 65 -0.58 -1.68 4.82
C CYS A 65 0.76 -0.95 5.04
N PRO A 66 0.79 0.29 5.59
CA PRO A 66 2.05 0.97 5.85
C PRO A 66 2.89 0.23 6.91
N LEU A 67 2.26 -0.37 7.92
CA LEU A 67 2.97 -1.05 9.01
C LEU A 67 3.72 -2.30 8.54
N VAL A 68 3.08 -3.13 7.71
CA VAL A 68 3.73 -4.33 7.16
C VAL A 68 4.82 -3.98 6.15
N THR A 69 4.69 -2.83 5.47
CA THR A 69 5.74 -2.29 4.58
C THR A 69 6.96 -1.87 5.38
N VAL A 70 6.76 -1.14 6.49
CA VAL A 70 7.84 -0.78 7.43
C VAL A 70 8.48 -2.04 8.01
N ALA A 71 7.70 -3.05 8.40
CA ALA A 71 8.24 -4.31 8.90
C ALA A 71 9.14 -5.00 7.86
N ALA A 72 8.71 -5.07 6.59
CA ALA A 72 9.53 -5.62 5.51
C ALA A 72 10.83 -4.84 5.30
N TYR A 73 10.78 -3.51 5.34
CA TYR A 73 11.97 -2.66 5.29
C TYR A 73 12.95 -2.95 6.44
N LEU A 74 12.45 -3.06 7.68
CA LEU A 74 13.29 -3.38 8.83
C LEU A 74 13.96 -4.75 8.69
N VAL A 75 13.27 -5.75 8.15
CA VAL A 75 13.88 -7.06 7.85
C VAL A 75 14.97 -6.94 6.79
N SER A 76 14.78 -6.08 5.77
CA SER A 76 15.81 -5.77 4.76
C SER A 76 17.05 -5.12 5.39
N GLU A 77 16.87 -4.13 6.27
CA GLU A 77 17.97 -3.46 6.97
C GLU A 77 18.76 -4.41 7.87
N VAL A 78 18.07 -5.26 8.63
CA VAL A 78 18.74 -6.30 9.42
C VAL A 78 19.54 -7.23 8.50
N SER A 79 18.95 -7.66 7.37
CA SER A 79 19.64 -8.53 6.41
C SER A 79 20.90 -7.86 5.82
N LYS A 80 20.82 -6.57 5.50
CA LYS A 80 21.96 -5.77 5.02
C LYS A 80 23.12 -5.77 6.00
N SER A 81 22.82 -5.55 7.28
CA SER A 81 23.83 -5.52 8.36
C SER A 81 24.50 -6.88 8.62
N LEU A 82 23.92 -7.98 8.13
CA LEU A 82 24.46 -9.32 8.33
C LEU A 82 25.28 -9.82 7.12
N ILE A 83 24.93 -9.38 5.90
CA ILE A 83 25.51 -9.91 4.65
C ILE A 83 26.60 -8.99 4.09
N GLU A 84 26.42 -7.68 4.26
CA GLU A 84 27.41 -6.66 3.89
C GLU A 84 27.93 -6.84 2.46
N GLU A 85 27.01 -6.99 1.50
CA GLU A 85 27.37 -7.10 0.09
C GLU A 85 27.71 -5.71 -0.49
N GLU A 86 28.89 -5.60 -1.11
CA GLU A 86 29.30 -4.37 -1.79
C GLU A 86 28.46 -4.10 -3.04
N ARG A 87 28.24 -2.83 -3.35
CA ARG A 87 27.41 -2.44 -4.50
C ARG A 87 28.13 -2.67 -5.83
N PRO A 88 27.38 -2.97 -6.91
CA PRO A 88 27.99 -3.24 -8.21
C PRO A 88 28.79 -2.07 -8.76
N CYS A 89 28.35 -0.83 -8.51
CA CYS A 89 29.05 0.39 -8.91
C CYS A 89 30.46 0.56 -8.30
N ARG A 90 30.81 -0.20 -7.25
CA ARG A 90 32.17 -0.25 -6.68
C ARG A 90 32.89 -1.57 -6.95
N ALA A 91 32.15 -2.68 -6.88
CA ALA A 91 32.74 -4.01 -6.90
C ALA A 91 32.92 -4.58 -8.33
N VAL A 92 32.12 -4.15 -9.31
CA VAL A 92 32.22 -4.64 -10.69
C VAL A 92 33.20 -3.77 -11.47
N ALA A 93 34.27 -4.37 -12.00
CA ALA A 93 35.22 -3.67 -12.86
C ALA A 93 34.53 -3.13 -14.12
N GLY A 94 34.75 -1.86 -14.43
CA GLY A 94 34.09 -1.19 -15.56
C GLY A 94 32.58 -0.99 -15.37
N ALA A 95 32.10 -0.99 -14.12
CA ALA A 95 30.70 -0.74 -13.82
C ALA A 95 30.21 0.55 -14.48
N MET A 96 29.05 0.46 -15.11
CA MET A 96 28.34 1.60 -15.67
C MET A 96 27.09 1.82 -14.81
N ASN A 97 26.99 2.97 -14.15
CA ASN A 97 25.83 3.34 -13.35
C ASN A 97 25.34 4.73 -13.76
N ILE A 98 24.02 4.85 -13.88
CA ILE A 98 23.33 6.09 -14.22
C ILE A 98 23.12 6.92 -12.96
N ALA A 99 22.60 6.29 -11.91
CA ALA A 99 22.38 6.94 -10.62
C ALA A 99 23.67 6.99 -9.80
N GLU A 100 23.76 7.97 -8.90
CA GLU A 100 24.90 8.10 -7.99
C GLU A 100 25.07 6.84 -7.14
N CYS A 101 26.31 6.36 -7.01
CA CYS A 101 26.62 5.18 -6.22
C CYS A 101 26.45 5.52 -4.74
N PRO A 102 25.58 4.81 -3.99
CA PRO A 102 25.35 5.10 -2.57
C PRO A 102 26.62 5.01 -1.73
N ALA A 103 26.65 5.69 -0.58
CA ALA A 103 27.85 5.76 0.27
C ALA A 103 28.39 4.39 0.71
N VAL A 104 29.67 4.35 1.06
CA VAL A 104 30.31 3.16 1.65
C VAL A 104 29.60 2.81 2.96
N GLY A 105 29.32 1.52 3.17
CA GLY A 105 28.53 1.04 4.30
C GLY A 105 27.02 0.98 4.03
N ASP A 106 26.51 1.56 2.94
CA ASP A 106 25.16 1.24 2.45
C ASP A 106 25.22 0.01 1.55
N TRP A 107 24.99 -1.15 2.15
CA TRP A 107 25.09 -2.46 1.52
C TRP A 107 24.03 -2.70 0.43
N SER A 108 24.37 -3.57 -0.53
CA SER A 108 23.54 -3.85 -1.71
C SER A 108 22.40 -4.82 -1.42
N PHE A 109 22.67 -5.88 -0.67
CA PHE A 109 21.74 -7.01 -0.51
C PHE A 109 20.94 -6.97 0.81
N PRO A 110 19.61 -7.19 0.79
CA PRO A 110 18.74 -7.11 -0.38
C PRO A 110 18.43 -5.64 -0.75
N SER A 111 17.81 -5.42 -1.91
CA SER A 111 17.46 -4.06 -2.35
C SER A 111 16.28 -3.48 -1.56
N ASN A 112 16.52 -2.39 -0.82
CA ASN A 112 15.49 -1.69 -0.03
C ASN A 112 14.34 -1.18 -0.90
N HIS A 113 14.62 -0.50 -2.02
CA HIS A 113 13.56 -0.01 -2.92
C HIS A 113 12.71 -1.15 -3.48
N ALA A 114 13.33 -2.27 -3.86
CA ALA A 114 12.59 -3.44 -4.32
C ALA A 114 11.72 -4.03 -3.20
N THR A 115 12.24 -4.12 -1.98
CA THR A 115 11.48 -4.59 -0.80
C THR A 115 10.30 -3.69 -0.48
N ILE A 116 10.51 -2.38 -0.40
CA ILE A 116 9.44 -1.42 -0.07
C ILE A 116 8.37 -1.43 -1.17
N ALA A 117 8.77 -1.40 -2.45
CA ALA A 117 7.84 -1.42 -3.57
C ALA A 117 6.99 -2.70 -3.59
N ALA A 118 7.63 -3.86 -3.45
CA ALA A 118 6.95 -5.15 -3.43
C ALA A 118 6.02 -5.30 -2.21
N ALA A 119 6.50 -4.92 -1.02
CA ALA A 119 5.69 -4.95 0.20
C ALA A 119 4.46 -4.04 0.09
N SER A 120 4.65 -2.82 -0.43
CA SER A 120 3.57 -1.86 -0.63
C SER A 120 2.51 -2.37 -1.60
N ALA A 121 2.95 -2.86 -2.77
CA ALA A 121 2.05 -3.37 -3.79
C ALA A 121 1.32 -4.64 -3.32
N MET A 122 2.00 -5.54 -2.62
CA MET A 122 1.39 -6.75 -2.06
C MET A 122 0.38 -6.41 -0.97
N ALA A 123 0.71 -5.51 -0.05
CA ALA A 123 -0.21 -5.06 0.98
C ALA A 123 -1.47 -4.40 0.38
N LEU A 124 -1.30 -3.55 -0.64
CA LEU A 124 -2.41 -2.95 -1.38
C LEU A 124 -3.22 -3.99 -2.15
N ALA A 125 -2.59 -5.00 -2.76
CA ALA A 125 -3.29 -6.07 -3.45
C ALA A 125 -4.19 -6.88 -2.50
N VAL A 126 -3.72 -7.14 -1.27
CA VAL A 126 -4.50 -7.82 -0.23
C VAL A 126 -5.64 -6.93 0.30
N ALA A 127 -5.39 -5.65 0.57
CA ALA A 127 -6.38 -4.73 1.15
C ALA A 127 -7.38 -4.16 0.13
N TRP A 128 -6.96 -4.02 -1.13
CA TRP A 128 -7.69 -3.37 -2.21
C TRP A 128 -7.44 -4.09 -3.55
N ARG A 129 -7.91 -5.34 -3.64
CA ARG A 129 -7.74 -6.23 -4.81
C ARG A 129 -7.92 -5.62 -6.20
N THR A 130 -8.79 -4.62 -6.36
CA THR A 130 -9.03 -4.01 -7.68
C THR A 130 -7.88 -3.15 -8.17
N VAL A 131 -6.96 -2.70 -7.30
CA VAL A 131 -5.75 -1.98 -7.73
C VAL A 131 -4.58 -2.93 -8.01
N ALA A 132 -4.67 -4.22 -7.67
CA ALA A 132 -3.60 -5.20 -7.85
C ALA A 132 -3.02 -5.25 -9.28
N PRO A 133 -3.84 -5.23 -10.35
CA PRO A 133 -3.32 -5.23 -11.73
C PRO A 133 -2.49 -4.00 -12.09
N LEU A 134 -2.60 -2.92 -11.33
CA LEU A 134 -1.81 -1.70 -11.51
C LEU A 134 -0.56 -1.69 -10.62
N VAL A 135 -0.73 -1.97 -9.32
CA VAL A 135 0.35 -1.81 -8.34
C VAL A 135 1.42 -2.89 -8.43
N LEU A 136 1.06 -4.13 -8.80
CA LEU A 136 2.04 -5.22 -8.90
C LEU A 136 3.00 -5.04 -10.08
N PRO A 137 2.55 -4.75 -11.32
CA PRO A 137 3.47 -4.42 -12.41
C PRO A 137 4.29 -3.17 -12.13
N LEU A 138 3.67 -2.14 -11.54
CA LEU A 138 4.39 -0.92 -11.17
C LEU A 138 5.55 -1.22 -10.20
N ALA A 139 5.30 -2.01 -9.15
CA ALA A 139 6.35 -2.41 -8.22
C ALA A 139 7.47 -3.21 -8.91
N ALA A 140 7.13 -4.09 -9.87
CA ALA A 140 8.13 -4.83 -10.62
C ALA A 140 9.00 -3.90 -11.48
N VAL A 141 8.41 -2.89 -12.14
CA VAL A 141 9.14 -1.87 -12.90
C VAL A 141 10.04 -1.03 -11.99
N MET A 142 9.55 -0.62 -10.81
CA MET A 142 10.33 0.12 -9.81
C MET A 142 11.46 -0.72 -9.19
N ALA A 143 11.28 -2.04 -9.09
CA ALA A 143 12.32 -2.92 -8.60
C ALA A 143 13.40 -3.09 -9.67
N PHE A 144 13.00 -3.34 -10.92
CA PHE A 144 13.90 -3.48 -12.06
C PHE A 144 14.70 -2.20 -12.34
N SER A 145 14.10 -1.02 -12.17
CA SER A 145 14.79 0.25 -12.38
C SER A 145 16.05 0.39 -11.53
N ARG A 146 16.15 -0.28 -10.37
CA ARG A 146 17.36 -0.26 -9.53
C ARG A 146 18.55 -0.98 -10.16
N VAL A 147 18.30 -2.03 -10.94
CA VAL A 147 19.34 -2.66 -11.76
C VAL A 147 19.64 -1.78 -12.95
N PHE A 148 18.60 -1.25 -13.60
CA PHE A 148 18.73 -0.40 -14.78
C PHE A 148 19.61 0.84 -14.52
N VAL A 149 19.43 1.51 -13.38
CA VAL A 149 20.25 2.68 -13.00
C VAL A 149 21.62 2.30 -12.41
N GLY A 150 21.91 1.02 -12.24
CA GLY A 150 23.24 0.52 -11.92
C GLY A 150 23.62 0.51 -10.43
N VAL A 151 22.66 0.53 -9.51
CA VAL A 151 22.94 0.63 -8.06
C VAL A 151 22.70 -0.67 -7.29
N HIS A 152 22.14 -1.69 -7.93
CA HIS A 152 21.90 -3.02 -7.37
C HIS A 152 22.13 -4.13 -8.40
N TYR A 153 22.51 -5.30 -7.90
CA TYR A 153 22.53 -6.52 -8.70
C TYR A 153 21.10 -7.05 -8.94
N PRO A 154 20.86 -7.80 -10.03
CA PRO A 154 19.59 -8.49 -10.26
C PRO A 154 19.14 -9.39 -9.10
N HIS A 155 20.07 -10.10 -8.44
CA HIS A 155 19.73 -10.97 -7.33
C HIS A 155 19.31 -10.21 -6.06
N ASP A 156 19.90 -9.04 -5.77
CA ASP A 156 19.46 -8.14 -4.68
C ASP A 156 18.01 -7.71 -4.85
N VAL A 157 17.64 -7.38 -6.10
CA VAL A 157 16.31 -6.93 -6.48
C VAL A 157 15.32 -8.07 -6.40
N ALA A 158 15.67 -9.25 -6.91
CA ALA A 158 14.82 -10.43 -6.81
C ALA A 158 14.60 -10.86 -5.36
N ALA A 159 15.65 -10.90 -4.54
CA ALA A 159 15.57 -11.23 -3.12
C ALA A 159 14.76 -10.19 -2.34
N GLY A 160 15.00 -8.90 -2.59
CA GLY A 160 14.26 -7.81 -1.97
C GLY A 160 12.78 -7.85 -2.31
N PHE A 161 12.44 -8.08 -3.58
CA PHE A 161 11.06 -8.19 -4.06
C PHE A 161 10.33 -9.38 -3.44
N LEU A 162 10.99 -10.54 -3.38
CA LEU A 162 10.45 -11.75 -2.74
C LEU A 162 10.24 -11.51 -1.24
N LEU A 163 11.24 -10.99 -0.54
CA LEU A 163 11.18 -10.67 0.89
C LEU A 163 10.01 -9.74 1.19
N GLY A 164 9.92 -8.62 0.47
CA GLY A 164 8.86 -7.63 0.65
C GLY A 164 7.47 -8.22 0.44
N SER A 165 7.30 -8.99 -0.63
CA SER A 165 6.03 -9.66 -0.95
C SER A 165 5.61 -10.64 0.14
N LEU A 166 6.53 -11.52 0.57
CA LEU A 166 6.24 -12.56 1.56
C LEU A 166 5.96 -11.98 2.94
N VAL A 167 6.77 -11.03 3.41
CA VAL A 167 6.58 -10.39 4.71
C VAL A 167 5.26 -9.62 4.73
N ALA A 168 4.96 -8.83 3.70
CA ALA A 168 3.73 -8.06 3.64
C ALA A 168 2.48 -8.97 3.59
N ALA A 169 2.46 -9.98 2.72
CA ALA A 169 1.33 -10.90 2.63
C ALA A 169 1.15 -11.71 3.93
N GLY A 170 2.24 -12.29 4.45
CA GLY A 170 2.22 -13.10 5.66
C GLY A 170 1.72 -12.31 6.87
N LEU A 171 2.31 -11.13 7.13
CA LEU A 171 1.92 -10.29 8.25
C LEU A 171 0.49 -9.75 8.08
N ALA A 172 0.13 -9.23 6.91
CA ALA A 172 -1.21 -8.68 6.68
C ALA A 172 -2.30 -9.73 6.93
N LEU A 173 -2.09 -10.98 6.48
CA LEU A 173 -3.02 -12.08 6.71
C LEU A 173 -3.04 -12.51 8.18
N ALA A 174 -1.87 -12.63 8.83
CA ALA A 174 -1.77 -13.04 10.23
C ALA A 174 -2.46 -12.05 11.18
N VAL A 175 -2.35 -10.74 10.93
CA VAL A 175 -2.92 -9.70 11.81
C VAL A 175 -4.35 -9.28 11.42
N ALA A 176 -4.88 -9.73 10.27
CA ALA A 176 -6.17 -9.27 9.75
C ALA A 176 -7.33 -9.49 10.73
N ALA A 177 -7.43 -10.68 11.33
CA ALA A 177 -8.50 -11.03 12.26
C ALA A 177 -8.45 -10.24 13.57
N PRO A 178 -7.32 -10.21 14.33
CA PRO A 178 -7.23 -9.40 15.54
C PRO A 178 -7.38 -7.90 15.25
N ALA A 179 -6.79 -7.39 14.16
CA ALA A 179 -6.95 -5.99 13.78
C ALA A 179 -8.40 -5.63 13.44
N ALA A 180 -9.14 -6.52 12.77
CA ALA A 180 -10.57 -6.30 12.50
C ALA A 180 -11.41 -6.26 13.78
N LEU A 181 -11.06 -7.07 14.80
CA LEU A 181 -11.71 -6.99 16.11
C LEU A 181 -11.41 -5.65 16.79
N ALA A 182 -10.16 -5.21 16.78
CA ALA A 182 -9.76 -3.90 17.31
C ALA A 182 -10.51 -2.76 16.61
N VAL A 183 -10.60 -2.78 15.27
CA VAL A 183 -11.35 -1.78 14.49
C VAL A 183 -12.82 -1.74 14.90
N ARG A 184 -13.48 -2.89 15.13
CA ARG A 184 -14.87 -2.90 15.62
C ARG A 184 -15.01 -2.16 16.95
N ARG A 185 -14.13 -2.46 17.92
CA ARG A 185 -14.13 -1.80 19.23
C ARG A 185 -13.84 -0.30 19.13
N LEU A 186 -12.89 0.08 18.28
CA LEU A 186 -12.50 1.48 18.10
C LEU A 186 -13.56 2.29 17.35
N ARG A 187 -14.44 1.67 16.55
CA ARG A 187 -15.56 2.37 15.91
C ARG A 187 -16.61 2.85 16.90
N ASP A 188 -16.73 2.18 18.05
CA ASP A 188 -17.69 2.54 19.10
C ASP A 188 -17.21 3.73 19.95
N LEU A 189 -15.94 4.13 19.83
CA LEU A 189 -15.37 5.26 20.55
C LEU A 189 -15.57 6.57 19.75
N PRO A 190 -16.18 7.61 20.35
CA PRO A 190 -16.47 8.88 19.64
C PRO A 190 -15.23 9.56 19.05
N VAL A 191 -14.08 9.41 19.69
CA VAL A 191 -12.83 10.05 19.28
C VAL A 191 -12.23 9.41 18.02
N THR A 192 -12.39 8.11 17.81
CA THR A 192 -11.83 7.38 16.64
C THR A 192 -12.85 7.13 15.55
N ALA A 193 -14.15 7.22 15.84
CA ALA A 193 -15.22 7.00 14.86
C ALA A 193 -15.06 7.82 13.56
N PRO A 194 -14.70 9.12 13.56
CA PRO A 194 -14.53 9.90 12.31
C PRO A 194 -13.42 9.37 11.38
N LEU A 195 -12.39 8.76 11.97
CA LEU A 195 -11.25 8.20 11.23
C LEU A 195 -11.55 6.79 10.69
N LEU A 196 -12.46 6.06 11.32
CA LEU A 196 -12.72 4.64 11.01
C LEU A 196 -14.03 4.39 10.26
N THR A 197 -14.93 5.37 10.25
CA THR A 197 -16.29 5.26 9.71
C THR A 197 -16.59 6.48 8.86
N ALA A 198 -17.20 6.28 7.69
CA ALA A 198 -17.76 7.38 6.91
C ALA A 198 -19.04 7.87 7.61
N ALA A 199 -19.24 9.18 7.73
CA ALA A 199 -20.48 9.70 8.28
C ALA A 199 -21.66 9.16 7.46
N VAL A 200 -22.54 8.38 8.10
CA VAL A 200 -23.83 8.03 7.50
C VAL A 200 -24.65 9.32 7.57
N LEU A 201 -24.88 9.96 6.43
CA LEU A 201 -25.95 10.95 6.36
C LEU A 201 -27.22 10.22 6.80
N PRO A 202 -27.95 10.68 7.84
CA PRO A 202 -29.19 10.05 8.22
C PRO A 202 -30.08 9.99 6.98
N ALA A 203 -30.55 8.79 6.64
CA ALA A 203 -31.53 8.62 5.59
C ALA A 203 -32.68 9.56 5.93
N GLN A 204 -32.90 10.56 5.08
CA GLN A 204 -34.08 11.40 5.14
C GLN A 204 -35.26 10.44 5.14
N THR A 205 -35.93 10.31 6.28
CA THR A 205 -37.21 9.61 6.37
C THR A 205 -38.16 10.40 5.48
N VAL A 206 -38.34 9.95 4.25
CA VAL A 206 -39.40 10.45 3.38
C VAL A 206 -40.70 10.21 4.16
N PRO A 207 -41.46 11.26 4.52
CA PRO A 207 -42.74 11.07 5.18
C PRO A 207 -43.59 10.16 4.29
N GLY A 208 -44.07 9.05 4.85
CA GLY A 208 -45.03 8.19 4.16
C GLY A 208 -46.24 9.02 3.72
N PRO A 209 -46.90 8.68 2.60
CA PRO A 209 -48.07 9.40 2.14
C PRO A 209 -49.10 9.48 3.28
N ALA A 210 -49.53 10.70 3.61
CA ALA A 210 -50.53 10.93 4.63
C ALA A 210 -51.79 10.11 4.29
N THR A 211 -52.16 9.21 5.19
CA THR A 211 -53.42 8.48 5.12
C THR A 211 -54.56 9.50 5.14
N PRO A 212 -55.51 9.48 4.18
CA PRO A 212 -56.66 10.38 4.22
C PRO A 212 -57.42 10.19 5.54
N GLN A 213 -57.63 11.26 6.29
CA GLN A 213 -58.50 11.25 7.46
C GLN A 213 -59.95 11.04 7.00
N ASP A 214 -60.59 10.00 7.53
CA ASP A 214 -61.99 9.68 7.30
C ASP A 214 -62.90 10.74 7.96
N PRO A 215 -63.74 11.48 7.22
CA PRO A 215 -64.59 12.55 7.78
C PRO A 215 -65.74 12.07 8.67
N ALA A 216 -65.95 10.77 8.87
CA ALA A 216 -67.20 10.25 9.43
C ALA A 216 -67.33 10.23 10.98
N ALA A 217 -66.37 10.76 11.74
CA ALA A 217 -66.35 10.63 13.21
C ALA A 217 -66.83 11.86 14.01
N VAL A 218 -67.54 12.83 13.40
CA VAL A 218 -68.05 14.03 14.09
C VAL A 218 -69.57 14.18 13.93
N THR A 219 -70.35 13.24 14.44
CA THR A 219 -71.76 13.50 14.79
C THR A 219 -72.21 12.49 15.85
N GLY A 220 -72.15 12.88 17.13
CA GLY A 220 -72.67 12.02 18.19
C GLY A 220 -72.39 12.50 19.61
N ALA A 221 -72.86 13.69 19.98
CA ALA A 221 -73.24 14.03 21.35
C ALA A 221 -73.77 15.47 21.44
N ASN A 222 -75.08 15.64 21.50
CA ASN A 222 -75.62 16.64 22.43
C ASN A 222 -76.98 16.16 22.96
N ARG A 223 -77.00 15.89 24.26
CA ARG A 223 -78.16 15.44 25.04
C ARG A 223 -78.83 16.65 25.69
N ASP A 224 -80.15 16.59 25.69
CA ASP A 224 -81.08 16.93 26.79
C ASP A 224 -81.02 18.32 27.46
N GLY A 225 -82.16 19.01 27.45
CA GLY A 225 -82.50 19.98 28.50
C GLY A 225 -83.70 20.90 28.25
N VAL A 226 -84.83 20.60 28.94
CA VAL A 226 -85.81 21.55 29.56
C VAL A 226 -86.68 22.37 28.60
N GLY A 227 -88.00 22.55 28.72
CA GLY A 227 -89.03 22.24 29.73
C GLY A 227 -90.27 23.13 29.43
N VAL A 228 -91.42 22.71 29.99
CA VAL A 228 -92.78 23.32 29.97
C VAL A 228 -93.62 23.08 28.72
#